data_AF-A0A4Q5REY1-F1
#
_entry.id   AF-A0A4Q5REY1-F1
#
_cell.length_a   1.000
_cell.length_b   1.000
_cell.length_c   1.000
_cell.angle_alpha   90.00
_cell.angle_beta   90.00
_cell.angle_gamma   90.00
#
_symmetry.space_group_name_H-M   'P 1'
#
loop_
_entity.id
_entity.type
_entity.pdbx_description
1 polymer ?
#
loop_
_entity_poly.entity_id
_entity_poly.type
_entity_poly.pdbx_seq_one_letter_code
_entity_poly.pdbx_strand_id
1 'polypeptide(L)'
;MAETAELTLDGKTISLPVIEGTEHEKAFDIGKLRDQTGYVTYDPGYKNTGATKSAITFLDGEEGILRYRGYPIEQLAEKSTFLEVAYLLIYGSLPTQAEFDAFRHEITQHSLVHEDIRKILDGFPSSAHPMGILASIVCSLTAFYPKSIAPELSKEELNLNIVRLIAKLPTIAAWSYKNSVGHPYVYPRNELDYTSNFLYMMFSYPTEQYEQNPVVVSALNKLLILHADHEQNCSTSTVRLVGSANASLYGSVSAGVNALWGPLHGGAN
;
A
#
# COMPACT_ATOMS: atom_id res chain seq x y z
N MET A 1 -4.90 -6.73 38.01
CA MET A 1 -6.28 -6.52 37.51
C MET A 1 -6.15 -5.85 36.16
N ALA A 2 -7.03 -6.15 35.19
CA ALA A 2 -7.04 -5.41 33.93
C ALA A 2 -7.36 -3.94 34.23
N GLU A 3 -6.60 -3.01 33.66
CA GLU A 3 -6.86 -1.58 33.79
C GLU A 3 -8.19 -1.24 33.07
N THR A 4 -9.03 -0.44 33.72
CA THR A 4 -10.33 -0.04 33.19
C THR A 4 -10.57 1.44 33.47
N ALA A 5 -11.30 2.09 32.57
CA ALA A 5 -11.88 3.40 32.81
C ALA A 5 -13.37 3.26 33.14
N GLU A 6 -13.93 4.25 33.81
CA GLU A 6 -15.36 4.31 34.12
C GLU A 6 -16.00 5.49 33.39
N LEU A 7 -17.14 5.23 32.74
CA LEU A 7 -17.98 6.26 32.14
C LEU A 7 -19.34 6.27 32.85
N THR A 8 -19.67 7.39 33.47
CA THR A 8 -20.95 7.56 34.19
C THR A 8 -21.89 8.47 33.40
N LEU A 9 -23.06 7.95 33.04
CA LEU A 9 -24.13 8.65 32.30
C LEU A 9 -25.46 8.42 33.02
N ASP A 10 -26.21 9.49 33.30
CA ASP A 10 -27.54 9.42 33.94
C ASP A 10 -27.59 8.53 35.21
N GLY A 11 -26.52 8.54 36.01
CA GLY A 11 -26.39 7.73 37.23
C GLY A 11 -26.06 6.26 36.99
N LYS A 12 -25.85 5.83 35.74
CA LYS A 12 -25.35 4.50 35.37
C LYS A 12 -23.88 4.57 35.01
N THR A 13 -23.05 3.78 35.69
CA THR A 13 -21.63 3.63 35.38
C THR A 13 -21.41 2.39 34.54
N ILE A 14 -20.67 2.54 33.44
CA ILE A 14 -20.15 1.43 32.65
C ILE A 14 -18.63 1.41 32.74
N SER A 15 -18.06 0.21 32.60
CA SER A 15 -16.61 0.03 32.56
C SER A 15 -16.14 -0.11 31.11
N LEU A 16 -15.12 0.67 30.75
CA LEU A 16 -14.43 0.64 29.47
C LEU A 16 -13.06 -0.02 29.67
N PRO A 17 -12.84 -1.25 29.19
CA PRO A 17 -11.53 -1.90 29.28
C PRO A 17 -10.43 -1.06 28.62
N VAL A 18 -9.26 -0.98 29.26
CA VAL A 18 -8.07 -0.39 28.62
C VAL A 18 -7.35 -1.47 27.82
N ILE A 19 -7.06 -1.15 26.56
CA ILE A 19 -6.20 -1.94 25.67
C ILE A 19 -4.84 -1.23 25.65
N GLU A 20 -3.78 -1.97 25.92
CA GLU A 20 -2.40 -1.47 25.82
C GLU A 20 -1.70 -2.11 24.61
N GLY A 21 -1.04 -1.27 23.81
CA GLY A 21 -0.20 -1.66 22.67
C GLY A 21 1.21 -2.08 23.10
N THR A 22 2.02 -2.50 22.13
CA THR A 22 3.40 -2.95 22.40
C THR A 22 4.36 -1.80 22.66
N GLU A 23 4.01 -0.57 22.30
CA GLU A 23 4.80 0.63 22.56
C GLU A 23 4.11 1.49 23.64
N HIS A 24 3.35 0.84 24.54
CA HIS A 24 2.65 1.44 25.68
C HIS A 24 1.51 2.43 25.34
N GLU A 25 1.01 2.38 24.11
CA GLU A 25 -0.15 3.15 23.70
C GLU A 25 -1.41 2.61 24.40
N LYS A 26 -2.26 3.49 24.91
CA LYS A 26 -3.49 3.10 25.61
C LYS A 26 -4.72 3.53 24.83
N ALA A 27 -5.70 2.63 24.73
CA ALA A 27 -7.00 2.90 24.12
C ALA A 27 -8.12 2.37 25.01
N PHE A 28 -9.27 3.04 24.98
CA PHE A 28 -10.49 2.56 25.64
C PHE A 28 -11.31 1.70 24.67
N ASP A 29 -11.64 0.48 25.05
CA ASP A 29 -12.55 -0.37 24.28
C ASP A 29 -13.99 0.13 24.43
N ILE A 30 -14.49 0.77 23.37
CA ILE A 30 -15.85 1.30 23.26
C ILE A 30 -16.80 0.38 22.48
N GLY A 31 -16.41 -0.87 22.19
CA GLY A 31 -17.19 -1.77 21.33
C GLY A 31 -18.61 -2.07 21.82
N LYS A 32 -18.87 -1.92 23.13
CA LYS A 32 -20.19 -2.10 23.76
C LYS A 32 -20.87 -0.79 24.17
N LEU A 33 -20.27 0.37 23.85
CA LEU A 33 -20.73 1.67 24.33
C LEU A 33 -22.19 1.94 23.94
N ARG A 34 -22.52 1.78 22.65
CA ARG A 34 -23.86 2.04 22.14
C ARG A 34 -24.89 1.08 22.73
N ASP A 35 -24.58 -0.21 22.80
CA ASP A 35 -25.49 -1.22 23.34
C ASP A 35 -25.81 -1.00 24.82
N GLN A 36 -24.84 -0.46 25.60
CA GLN A 36 -25.01 -0.25 27.03
C GLN A 36 -25.62 1.10 27.41
N THR A 37 -25.46 2.12 26.56
CA THR A 37 -25.78 3.52 26.90
C THR A 37 -26.71 4.20 25.91
N GLY A 38 -26.79 3.73 24.66
CA GLY A 38 -27.47 4.41 23.56
C GLY A 38 -26.64 5.52 22.89
N TYR A 39 -25.47 5.89 23.44
CA TYR A 39 -24.61 6.95 22.92
C TYR A 39 -23.59 6.42 21.91
N VAL A 40 -23.07 7.32 21.08
CA VAL A 40 -21.90 7.12 20.21
C VAL A 40 -20.85 8.16 20.54
N THR A 41 -19.59 7.87 20.21
CA THR A 41 -18.54 8.89 20.25
C THR A 41 -18.68 9.83 19.05
N TYR A 42 -18.23 11.07 19.22
CA TYR A 42 -18.16 12.06 18.14
C TYR A 42 -16.71 12.52 18.00
N ASP A 43 -16.04 12.04 16.95
CA ASP A 43 -14.62 12.30 16.67
C ASP A 43 -14.41 12.55 15.17
N PRO A 44 -14.81 13.74 14.66
CA PRO A 44 -14.66 14.06 13.25
C PRO A 44 -13.18 14.02 12.83
N GLY A 45 -12.87 13.17 11.85
CA GLY A 45 -11.50 12.93 11.38
C GLY A 45 -10.77 11.81 12.12
N TYR A 46 -11.41 11.12 13.07
CA TYR A 46 -10.89 9.92 13.76
C TYR A 46 -9.56 10.12 14.51
N LYS A 47 -9.22 11.36 14.87
CA LYS A 47 -7.93 11.70 15.51
C LYS A 47 -7.72 11.02 16.86
N ASN A 48 -8.82 10.69 17.55
CA ASN A 48 -8.80 10.09 18.88
C ASN A 48 -9.29 8.63 18.85
N THR A 49 -9.46 8.04 17.65
CA THR A 49 -10.09 6.73 17.47
C THR A 49 -9.12 5.74 16.84
N GLY A 50 -8.60 4.82 17.65
CA GLY A 50 -7.83 3.66 17.17
C GLY A 50 -8.74 2.63 16.50
N ALA A 51 -8.83 2.65 15.17
CA ALA A 51 -9.77 1.80 14.42
C ALA A 51 -9.35 0.33 14.29
N THR A 52 -8.07 0.00 14.50
CA THR A 52 -7.55 -1.36 14.32
C THR A 52 -6.33 -1.61 15.19
N LYS A 53 -6.12 -2.86 15.59
CA LYS A 53 -4.80 -3.34 16.04
C LYS A 53 -3.94 -3.59 14.81
N SER A 54 -2.67 -3.24 14.87
CA SER A 54 -1.70 -3.46 13.80
C SER A 54 -0.33 -3.76 14.41
N ALA A 55 0.46 -4.59 13.73
CA ALA A 55 1.85 -4.87 14.07
C ALA A 55 2.77 -4.59 12.88
N ILE A 56 2.35 -3.71 11.96
CA ILE A 56 3.03 -3.42 10.69
C ILE A 56 4.05 -2.29 10.89
N THR A 57 3.57 -1.14 11.34
CA THR A 57 4.36 0.08 11.44
C THR A 57 4.06 0.75 12.77
N PHE A 58 5.10 1.29 13.39
CA PHE A 58 4.98 2.21 14.52
C PHE A 58 5.57 3.56 14.10
N LEU A 59 4.87 4.62 14.48
CA LEU A 59 5.27 5.99 14.22
C LEU A 59 5.07 6.83 15.48
N ASP A 60 6.11 7.57 15.85
CA ASP A 60 6.04 8.65 16.82
C ASP A 60 6.54 9.92 16.13
N GLY A 61 5.61 10.82 15.81
CA GLY A 61 5.93 12.07 15.12
C GLY A 61 6.64 13.09 16.01
N GLU A 62 6.48 13.02 17.33
CA GLU A 62 7.09 13.96 18.28
C GLU A 62 8.57 13.63 18.48
N GLU A 63 8.88 12.34 18.62
CA GLU A 63 10.25 11.83 18.76
C GLU A 63 10.92 11.52 17.41
N GLY A 64 10.19 11.64 16.29
CA GLY A 64 10.71 11.41 14.95
C GLY A 64 11.04 9.94 14.66
N ILE A 65 10.30 9.01 15.24
CA ILE A 65 10.51 7.56 15.12
C ILE A 65 9.59 7.00 14.04
N LEU A 66 10.15 6.24 13.10
CA LEU A 66 9.41 5.40 12.17
C LEU A 66 10.04 4.01 12.13
N ARG A 67 9.23 2.97 12.38
CA ARG A 67 9.68 1.58 12.35
C ARG A 67 8.74 0.71 11.53
N TYR A 68 9.31 -0.10 10.64
CA TYR A 68 8.58 -1.17 9.97
C TYR A 68 8.90 -2.49 10.65
N ARG A 69 7.88 -3.17 11.18
CA ARG A 69 8.02 -4.43 11.93
C ARG A 69 9.09 -4.36 13.03
N GLY A 70 9.24 -3.19 13.66
CA GLY A 70 10.24 -2.92 14.70
C GLY A 70 11.62 -2.47 14.20
N TYR A 71 11.90 -2.54 12.90
CA TYR A 71 13.17 -2.07 12.33
C TYR A 71 13.12 -0.55 12.09
N PRO A 72 14.10 0.24 12.60
CA PRO A 72 14.19 1.67 12.30
C PRO A 72 14.32 1.95 10.81
N ILE A 73 13.61 2.97 10.33
CA ILE A 73 13.54 3.28 8.90
C ILE A 73 14.90 3.60 8.29
N GLU A 74 15.82 4.20 9.04
CA GLU A 74 17.16 4.55 8.58
C GLU A 74 17.98 3.30 8.23
N GLN A 75 17.81 2.23 9.01
CA GLN A 75 18.49 0.97 8.76
C GLN A 75 17.98 0.32 7.47
N LEU A 76 16.66 0.32 7.27
CA LEU A 76 16.05 -0.24 6.06
C LEU A 76 16.42 0.58 4.83
N ALA A 77 16.37 1.92 4.90
CA ALA A 77 16.73 2.80 3.80
C ALA A 77 18.21 2.72 3.41
N GLU A 78 19.11 2.41 4.36
CA GLU A 78 20.54 2.26 4.09
C GLU A 78 20.90 0.85 3.57
N LYS A 79 20.27 -0.20 4.12
CA LYS A 79 20.76 -1.59 4.00
C LYS A 79 19.84 -2.53 3.24
N SER A 80 18.63 -2.11 2.88
CA SER A 80 17.65 -2.96 2.21
C SER A 80 17.26 -2.45 0.83
N THR A 81 16.69 -3.34 0.05
CA THR A 81 15.97 -3.04 -1.19
C THR A 81 14.48 -2.86 -0.90
N PHE A 82 13.78 -2.14 -1.77
CA PHE A 82 12.33 -1.98 -1.67
C PHE A 82 11.59 -3.33 -1.63
N LEU A 83 12.06 -4.34 -2.38
CA LEU A 83 11.41 -5.66 -2.38
C LEU A 83 11.59 -6.42 -1.06
N GLU A 84 12.74 -6.29 -0.38
CA GLU A 84 12.91 -6.86 0.98
C GLU A 84 11.97 -6.18 1.97
N VAL A 85 11.83 -4.85 1.88
CA VAL A 85 10.92 -4.08 2.73
C VAL A 85 9.45 -4.42 2.44
N ALA A 86 9.08 -4.59 1.17
CA ALA A 86 7.74 -5.05 0.80
C ALA A 86 7.45 -6.45 1.37
N TYR A 87 8.40 -7.38 1.26
CA TYR A 87 8.29 -8.71 1.87
C TYR A 87 8.12 -8.60 3.40
N LEU A 88 8.96 -7.82 4.07
CA LEU A 88 8.88 -7.56 5.51
C LEU A 88 7.49 -7.05 5.94
N LEU A 89 6.97 -6.05 5.23
CA LEU A 89 5.68 -5.45 5.54
C LEU A 89 4.52 -6.43 5.33
N ILE A 90 4.57 -7.27 4.31
CA ILE A 90 3.50 -8.22 3.97
C ILE A 90 3.54 -9.46 4.87
N TYR A 91 4.72 -10.07 5.04
CA TYR A 91 4.87 -11.38 5.68
C TYR A 91 5.33 -11.30 7.15
N GLY A 92 5.79 -10.13 7.60
CA GLY A 92 6.09 -9.85 9.01
C GLY A 92 7.53 -10.09 9.45
N SER A 93 8.39 -10.63 8.59
CA SER A 93 9.83 -10.83 8.84
C SER A 93 10.64 -10.57 7.57
N LEU A 94 11.92 -10.23 7.73
CA LEU A 94 12.84 -10.15 6.60
C LEU A 94 12.99 -11.53 5.95
N PRO A 95 13.07 -11.62 4.61
CA PRO A 95 13.21 -12.90 3.94
C PRO A 95 14.60 -13.48 4.13
N THR A 96 14.70 -14.80 4.18
CA THR A 96 15.95 -15.50 3.87
C THR A 96 16.33 -15.30 2.40
N GLN A 97 17.58 -15.56 2.03
CA GLN A 97 18.02 -15.41 0.63
C GLN A 97 17.16 -16.24 -0.34
N ALA A 98 16.80 -17.47 0.02
CA ALA A 98 15.96 -18.33 -0.82
C ALA A 98 14.54 -17.78 -1.00
N GLU A 99 13.92 -17.28 0.08
CA GLU A 99 12.60 -16.64 0.03
C GLU A 99 12.65 -15.35 -0.81
N PHE A 100 13.70 -14.56 -0.66
CA PHE A 100 13.88 -13.33 -1.43
C PHE A 100 14.05 -13.61 -2.92
N ASP A 101 14.89 -14.59 -3.28
CA ASP A 101 15.09 -14.97 -4.68
C ASP A 101 13.81 -15.52 -5.32
N ALA A 102 13.03 -16.31 -4.58
CA ALA A 102 11.72 -16.78 -5.02
C ALA A 102 10.74 -15.62 -5.22
N PHE A 103 10.61 -14.73 -4.23
CA PHE A 103 9.71 -13.58 -4.29
C PHE A 103 10.07 -12.63 -5.44
N ARG A 104 11.36 -12.33 -5.60
CA ARG A 104 11.88 -11.54 -6.72
C ARG A 104 11.57 -12.20 -8.05
N HIS A 105 11.80 -13.51 -8.17
CA HIS A 105 11.48 -14.25 -9.39
C HIS A 105 9.99 -14.18 -9.73
N GLU A 106 9.11 -14.43 -8.76
CA GLU A 106 7.67 -14.34 -8.95
C GLU A 106 7.22 -12.94 -9.40
N ILE A 107 7.77 -11.88 -8.81
CA ILE A 107 7.50 -10.50 -9.21
C ILE A 107 7.95 -10.26 -10.65
N THR A 108 9.18 -10.64 -11.00
CA THR A 108 9.71 -10.48 -12.36
C THR A 108 8.82 -11.17 -13.39
N GLN A 109 8.40 -12.42 -13.13
CA GLN A 109 7.55 -13.19 -14.04
C GLN A 109 6.12 -12.65 -14.17
N HIS A 110 5.65 -11.83 -13.23
CA HIS A 110 4.31 -11.24 -13.26
C HIS A 110 4.28 -9.76 -13.68
N SER A 111 5.41 -9.19 -14.09
CA SER A 111 5.55 -7.76 -14.41
C SER A 111 4.76 -7.31 -15.66
N LEU A 112 4.54 -8.22 -16.62
CA LEU A 112 3.73 -7.95 -17.81
C LEU A 112 2.25 -7.77 -17.45
N VAL A 113 1.63 -6.75 -18.02
CA VAL A 113 0.18 -6.56 -17.99
C VAL A 113 -0.46 -7.24 -19.20
N HIS A 114 -1.74 -7.63 -19.08
CA HIS A 114 -2.48 -8.18 -20.22
C HIS A 114 -2.60 -7.11 -21.33
N GLU A 115 -2.43 -7.46 -22.61
CA GLU A 115 -2.45 -6.48 -23.71
C GLU A 115 -3.77 -5.70 -23.84
N ASP A 116 -4.88 -6.26 -23.36
CA ASP A 116 -6.15 -5.50 -23.31
C ASP A 116 -6.09 -4.30 -22.35
N ILE A 117 -5.17 -4.26 -21.38
CA ILE A 117 -4.93 -3.07 -20.55
C ILE A 117 -4.43 -1.90 -21.41
N ARG A 118 -3.63 -2.19 -22.45
CA ARG A 118 -3.21 -1.17 -23.42
C ARG A 118 -4.41 -0.54 -24.13
N LYS A 119 -5.40 -1.36 -24.52
CA LYS A 119 -6.62 -0.86 -25.16
C LYS A 119 -7.45 0.02 -24.22
N ILE A 120 -7.47 -0.30 -22.92
CA ILE A 120 -8.12 0.54 -21.90
C ILE A 120 -7.37 1.87 -21.77
N LEU A 121 -6.03 1.84 -21.77
CA LEU A 121 -5.18 3.04 -21.71
C LEU A 121 -5.40 3.96 -22.91
N ASP A 122 -5.48 3.40 -24.12
CA ASP A 122 -5.75 4.15 -25.35
C ASP A 122 -7.12 4.88 -25.32
N GLY A 123 -8.03 4.46 -24.43
CA GLY A 123 -9.33 5.10 -24.22
C GLY A 123 -9.29 6.35 -23.33
N PHE A 124 -8.19 6.61 -22.61
CA PHE A 124 -8.06 7.83 -21.80
C PHE A 124 -7.72 9.04 -22.67
N PRO A 125 -8.21 10.24 -22.32
CA PRO A 125 -7.71 11.47 -22.92
C PRO A 125 -6.19 11.60 -22.75
N SER A 126 -5.51 12.20 -23.73
CA SER A 126 -4.06 12.44 -23.66
C SER A 126 -3.65 13.34 -22.48
N SER A 127 -4.55 14.21 -22.03
CA SER A 127 -4.36 15.09 -20.86
C SER A 127 -4.80 14.47 -19.54
N ALA A 128 -5.15 13.18 -19.51
CA ALA A 128 -5.59 12.53 -18.28
C ALA A 128 -4.45 12.47 -17.24
N HIS A 129 -4.77 12.81 -16.00
CA HIS A 129 -3.80 12.80 -14.91
C HIS A 129 -3.35 11.37 -14.59
N PRO A 130 -2.05 11.08 -14.45
CA PRO A 130 -1.55 9.71 -14.21
C PRO A 130 -2.20 8.98 -13.04
N MET A 131 -2.52 9.67 -11.95
CA MET A 131 -3.22 9.07 -10.79
C MET A 131 -4.62 8.55 -11.12
N GLY A 132 -5.39 9.25 -11.97
CA GLY A 132 -6.73 8.79 -12.37
C GLY A 132 -6.66 7.58 -13.29
N ILE A 133 -5.65 7.52 -14.15
CA ILE A 133 -5.35 6.34 -14.97
C ILE A 133 -4.94 5.18 -14.05
N LEU A 134 -3.98 5.38 -13.15
CA LEU A 134 -3.48 4.37 -12.22
C LEU A 134 -4.61 3.77 -11.39
N ALA A 135 -5.46 4.59 -10.76
CA ALA A 135 -6.60 4.13 -9.97
C ALA A 135 -7.55 3.27 -10.81
N SER A 136 -7.84 3.70 -12.05
CA SER A 136 -8.76 3.02 -12.95
C SER A 136 -8.22 1.67 -13.43
N ILE A 137 -6.96 1.63 -13.87
CA ILE A 137 -6.32 0.40 -14.34
C ILE A 137 -6.14 -0.59 -13.19
N VAL A 138 -5.72 -0.13 -12.01
CA VAL A 138 -5.61 -1.00 -10.82
C VAL A 138 -6.98 -1.62 -10.51
N CYS A 139 -8.07 -0.84 -10.52
CA CYS A 139 -9.42 -1.39 -10.32
C CYS A 139 -9.77 -2.44 -11.40
N SER A 140 -9.41 -2.18 -12.66
CA SER A 140 -9.70 -3.09 -13.77
C SER A 140 -9.02 -4.45 -13.64
N LEU A 141 -7.94 -4.57 -12.85
CA LEU A 141 -7.26 -5.86 -12.60
C LEU A 141 -8.21 -6.91 -12.00
N THR A 142 -9.27 -6.51 -11.29
CA THR A 142 -10.31 -7.43 -10.83
C THR A 142 -11.01 -8.14 -11.99
N ALA A 143 -11.22 -7.48 -13.13
CA ALA A 143 -11.80 -8.10 -14.32
C ALA A 143 -10.84 -9.09 -15.00
N PHE A 144 -9.54 -8.82 -14.95
CA PHE A 144 -8.50 -9.73 -15.48
C PHE A 144 -8.21 -10.91 -14.53
N TYR A 145 -8.51 -10.74 -13.24
CA TYR A 145 -8.30 -11.72 -12.20
C TYR A 145 -9.59 -11.92 -11.37
N PRO A 146 -10.69 -12.42 -11.97
CA PRO A 146 -12.00 -12.45 -11.33
C PRO A 146 -12.05 -13.33 -10.08
N LYS A 147 -11.14 -14.30 -9.95
CA LYS A 147 -11.01 -15.09 -8.71
C LYS A 147 -10.60 -14.25 -7.50
N SER A 148 -10.01 -13.06 -7.69
CA SER A 148 -9.55 -12.18 -6.60
C SER A 148 -10.66 -11.61 -5.71
N ILE A 149 -11.94 -11.79 -6.07
CA ILE A 149 -13.10 -11.41 -5.25
C ILE A 149 -13.90 -12.64 -4.77
N ALA A 150 -13.30 -13.83 -4.81
CA ALA A 150 -13.94 -15.01 -4.25
C ALA A 150 -14.21 -14.82 -2.74
N PRO A 151 -15.33 -15.34 -2.21
CA PRO A 151 -15.65 -15.24 -0.78
C PRO A 151 -14.56 -15.83 0.12
N GLU A 152 -13.91 -16.89 -0.35
CA GLU A 152 -12.81 -17.55 0.32
C GLU A 152 -11.66 -17.74 -0.69
N LEU A 153 -10.52 -17.13 -0.39
CA LEU A 153 -9.29 -17.30 -1.15
C LEU A 153 -8.36 -18.23 -0.39
N SER A 154 -7.70 -19.16 -1.10
CA SER A 154 -6.59 -19.88 -0.50
C SER A 154 -5.44 -18.91 -0.18
N LYS A 155 -4.52 -19.31 0.71
CA LYS A 155 -3.33 -18.49 1.01
C LYS A 155 -2.48 -18.26 -0.24
N GLU A 156 -2.37 -19.27 -1.09
CA GLU A 156 -1.63 -19.23 -2.35
C GLU A 156 -2.31 -18.29 -3.36
N GLU A 157 -3.65 -18.32 -3.45
CA GLU A 157 -4.39 -17.42 -4.32
C GLU A 157 -4.28 -15.97 -3.85
N LEU A 158 -4.37 -15.71 -2.54
CA LEU A 158 -4.14 -14.39 -1.97
C LEU A 158 -2.71 -13.91 -2.26
N ASN A 159 -1.71 -14.76 -2.00
CA ASN A 159 -0.30 -14.46 -2.26
C ASN A 159 -0.05 -14.12 -3.73
N LEU A 160 -0.62 -14.90 -4.65
CA LEU A 160 -0.51 -14.64 -6.08
C LEU A 160 -1.10 -13.28 -6.48
N ASN A 161 -2.23 -12.86 -5.88
CA ASN A 161 -2.80 -11.55 -6.14
C ASN A 161 -1.93 -10.41 -5.60
N ILE A 162 -1.29 -10.61 -4.43
CA ILE A 162 -0.31 -9.67 -3.85
C ILE A 162 0.89 -9.52 -4.78
N VAL A 163 1.51 -10.63 -5.20
CA VAL A 163 2.63 -10.65 -6.15
C VAL A 163 2.25 -9.94 -7.44
N ARG A 164 1.09 -10.26 -8.02
CA ARG A 164 0.60 -9.62 -9.26
C ARG A 164 0.45 -8.12 -9.11
N LEU A 165 -0.07 -7.65 -7.98
CA LEU A 165 -0.24 -6.22 -7.74
C LEU A 165 1.11 -5.52 -7.70
N ILE A 166 2.04 -6.00 -6.87
CA ILE A 166 3.39 -5.42 -6.74
C ILE A 166 4.12 -5.46 -8.08
N ALA A 167 4.04 -6.56 -8.80
CA ALA A 167 4.71 -6.71 -10.10
C ALA A 167 4.19 -5.78 -11.19
N LYS A 168 2.87 -5.53 -11.22
CA LYS A 168 2.24 -4.77 -12.32
C LYS A 168 2.16 -3.28 -12.04
N LEU A 169 2.17 -2.86 -10.79
CA LEU A 169 2.03 -1.45 -10.42
C LEU A 169 3.08 -0.55 -11.10
N PRO A 170 4.38 -0.93 -11.17
CA PRO A 170 5.39 -0.16 -11.89
C PRO A 170 5.09 -0.05 -13.39
N THR A 171 4.65 -1.14 -14.02
CA THR A 171 4.30 -1.14 -15.45
C THR A 171 3.12 -0.21 -15.72
N ILE A 172 2.07 -0.27 -14.89
CA ILE A 172 0.89 0.59 -15.02
C ILE A 172 1.27 2.07 -14.78
N ALA A 173 2.08 2.36 -13.77
CA ALA A 173 2.54 3.71 -13.47
C ALA A 173 3.41 4.27 -14.63
N ALA A 174 4.34 3.47 -15.15
CA ALA A 174 5.19 3.87 -16.25
C ALA A 174 4.40 4.10 -17.54
N TRP A 175 3.43 3.24 -17.85
CA TRP A 175 2.55 3.42 -19.01
C TRP A 175 1.64 4.63 -18.84
N SER A 176 1.18 4.94 -17.62
CA SER A 176 0.42 6.16 -17.33
C SER A 176 1.25 7.42 -17.61
N TYR A 177 2.54 7.42 -17.22
CA TYR A 177 3.47 8.50 -17.56
C TYR A 177 3.73 8.61 -19.06
N LYS A 178 4.05 7.49 -19.74
CA LYS A 178 4.26 7.47 -21.19
C LYS A 178 3.04 8.00 -21.94
N ASN A 179 1.83 7.65 -21.48
CA ASN A 179 0.58 8.17 -22.01
C ASN A 179 0.48 9.70 -21.85
N SER A 180 0.78 10.24 -20.66
CA SER A 180 0.65 11.69 -20.41
C SER A 180 1.63 12.54 -21.23
N VAL A 181 2.73 11.96 -21.72
CA VAL A 181 3.69 12.64 -22.60
C VAL A 181 3.58 12.23 -24.07
N GLY A 182 2.64 11.34 -24.42
CA GLY A 182 2.43 10.88 -25.81
C GLY A 182 3.55 10.01 -26.38
N HIS A 183 4.29 9.30 -25.54
CA HIS A 183 5.39 8.43 -25.95
C HIS A 183 4.94 6.96 -26.08
N PRO A 184 5.64 6.13 -26.89
CA PRO A 184 5.38 4.70 -26.95
C PRO A 184 5.55 4.02 -25.58
N TYR A 185 4.71 3.03 -25.30
CA TYR A 185 4.83 2.21 -24.09
C TYR A 185 6.07 1.32 -24.14
N VAL A 186 6.71 1.17 -22.98
CA VAL A 186 7.92 0.38 -22.80
C VAL A 186 7.61 -0.81 -21.91
N TYR A 187 7.99 -2.01 -22.35
CA TYR A 187 7.76 -3.24 -21.62
C TYR A 187 8.84 -3.48 -20.54
N PRO A 188 8.51 -4.22 -19.47
CA PRO A 188 9.47 -4.62 -18.45
C PRO A 188 10.55 -5.56 -19.02
N ARG A 189 11.73 -5.54 -18.41
CA ARG A 189 12.89 -6.37 -18.73
C ARG A 189 13.24 -7.26 -17.54
N ASN A 190 13.34 -8.57 -17.78
CA ASN A 190 13.53 -9.56 -16.72
C ASN A 190 14.92 -9.52 -16.09
N GLU A 191 15.91 -9.01 -16.83
CA GLU A 191 17.29 -8.86 -16.38
C GLU A 191 17.50 -7.68 -15.40
N LEU A 192 16.53 -6.76 -15.31
CA LEU A 192 16.61 -5.59 -14.44
C LEU A 192 15.95 -5.87 -13.08
N ASP A 193 16.52 -5.30 -12.02
CA ASP A 193 15.86 -5.26 -10.71
C ASP A 193 14.61 -4.35 -10.74
N TYR A 194 13.81 -4.41 -9.68
CA TYR A 194 12.53 -3.68 -9.59
C TYR A 194 12.63 -2.18 -9.88
N THR A 195 13.63 -1.51 -9.30
CA THR A 195 13.82 -0.06 -9.42
C THR A 195 14.41 0.33 -10.77
N SER A 196 15.42 -0.40 -11.23
CA SER A 196 16.01 -0.23 -12.56
C SER A 196 14.98 -0.46 -13.65
N ASN A 197 14.14 -1.48 -13.52
CA ASN A 197 13.10 -1.81 -14.48
C ASN A 197 12.02 -0.71 -14.54
N PHE A 198 11.61 -0.17 -13.39
CA PHE A 198 10.66 0.96 -13.36
C PHE A 198 11.23 2.20 -14.07
N LEU A 199 12.48 2.59 -13.76
CA LEU A 199 13.14 3.73 -14.42
C LEU A 199 13.32 3.50 -15.93
N TYR A 200 13.68 2.28 -16.33
CA TYR A 200 13.77 1.91 -17.73
C TYR A 200 12.44 2.09 -18.45
N MET A 201 11.33 1.61 -17.86
CA MET A 201 10.00 1.76 -18.46
C MET A 201 9.53 3.23 -18.52
N MET A 202 9.89 4.04 -17.53
CA MET A 202 9.59 5.48 -17.50
C MET A 202 10.36 6.24 -18.58
N PHE A 203 11.68 6.03 -18.69
CA PHE A 203 12.57 6.99 -19.34
C PHE A 203 13.28 6.49 -20.60
N SER A 204 13.24 5.19 -20.92
CA SER A 204 13.82 4.73 -22.18
C SER A 204 13.02 5.17 -23.41
N TYR A 205 13.72 5.28 -24.53
CA TYR A 205 13.16 5.60 -25.84
C TYR A 205 13.50 4.48 -26.84
N PRO A 206 12.68 4.27 -27.88
CA PRO A 206 13.01 3.31 -28.93
C PRO A 206 14.18 3.77 -29.83
N THR A 207 14.56 5.04 -29.76
CA THR A 207 15.54 5.68 -30.64
C THR A 207 16.97 5.64 -30.09
N GLU A 208 17.17 5.24 -28.84
CA GLU A 208 18.49 5.19 -28.21
C GLU A 208 18.57 4.13 -27.11
N GLN A 209 19.79 3.75 -26.75
CA GLN A 209 20.02 2.85 -25.63
C GLN A 209 19.87 3.62 -24.31
N TYR A 210 19.05 3.08 -23.40
CA TYR A 210 18.91 3.64 -22.05
C TYR A 210 19.98 3.08 -21.12
N GLU A 211 20.84 3.96 -20.61
CA GLU A 211 21.84 3.63 -19.60
C GLU A 211 21.35 4.00 -18.20
N GLN A 212 21.43 3.05 -17.26
CA GLN A 212 21.00 3.27 -15.89
C GLN A 212 21.99 4.15 -15.15
N ASN A 213 21.50 5.19 -14.49
CA ASN A 213 22.30 5.96 -13.54
C ASN A 213 22.18 5.30 -12.15
N PRO A 214 23.25 4.69 -11.60
CA PRO A 214 23.19 3.99 -10.33
C PRO A 214 22.82 4.90 -9.15
N VAL A 215 23.13 6.21 -9.23
CA VAL A 215 22.73 7.19 -8.21
C VAL A 215 21.20 7.37 -8.21
N VAL A 216 20.59 7.46 -9.39
CA VAL A 216 19.13 7.62 -9.53
C VAL A 216 18.40 6.34 -9.13
N VAL A 217 18.92 5.17 -9.50
CA VAL A 217 18.38 3.86 -9.06
C VAL A 217 18.40 3.75 -7.54
N SER A 218 19.53 4.07 -6.91
CA SER A 218 19.67 4.04 -5.44
C SER A 218 18.73 5.05 -4.76
N ALA A 219 18.61 6.26 -5.30
CA ALA A 219 17.71 7.28 -4.77
C ALA A 219 16.24 6.83 -4.84
N LEU A 220 15.81 6.25 -5.98
CA LEU A 220 14.46 5.71 -6.12
C LEU A 220 14.21 4.56 -5.14
N ASN A 221 15.15 3.63 -4.98
CA ASN A 221 15.02 2.54 -4.00
C ASN A 221 14.75 3.08 -2.59
N LYS A 222 15.52 4.10 -2.16
CA LYS A 222 15.32 4.76 -0.87
C LYS A 222 13.96 5.45 -0.78
N LEU A 223 13.57 6.19 -1.81
CA LEU A 223 12.27 6.86 -1.84
C LEU A 223 11.10 5.88 -1.73
N LEU A 224 11.18 4.74 -2.42
CA LEU A 224 10.15 3.69 -2.33
C LEU A 224 10.10 3.07 -0.93
N ILE A 225 11.24 2.86 -0.27
CA ILE A 225 11.29 2.37 1.11
C ILE A 225 10.65 3.38 2.06
N LEU A 226 11.02 4.66 1.96
CA LEU A 226 10.53 5.73 2.82
C LEU A 226 9.02 5.97 2.68
N HIS A 227 8.42 5.58 1.55
CA HIS A 227 6.98 5.70 1.28
C HIS A 227 6.25 4.34 1.30
N ALA A 228 6.90 3.27 1.78
CA ALA A 228 6.33 1.93 1.71
C ALA A 228 5.10 1.75 2.63
N ASP A 229 5.15 2.35 3.83
CA ASP A 229 4.01 2.42 4.74
C ASP A 229 4.12 3.62 5.70
N HIS A 230 2.97 4.08 6.22
CA HIS A 230 2.91 5.19 7.17
C HIS A 230 1.68 5.05 8.08
N GLU A 231 1.52 3.88 8.68
CA GLU A 231 0.49 3.54 9.68
C GLU A 231 -0.97 3.78 9.18
N GLN A 232 -1.91 4.20 10.04
CA GLN A 232 -3.29 4.48 9.66
C GLN A 232 -3.44 5.90 9.09
N ASN A 233 -2.96 6.09 7.86
CA ASN A 233 -3.22 7.31 7.07
C ASN A 233 -4.52 7.19 6.26
N CYS A 234 -4.98 8.32 5.68
CA CYS A 234 -6.22 8.41 4.91
C CYS A 234 -6.35 7.32 3.83
N SER A 235 -5.29 7.08 3.04
CA SER A 235 -5.29 6.05 2.01
C SER A 235 -5.34 4.63 2.59
N THR A 236 -4.53 4.30 3.59
CA THR A 236 -4.52 2.96 4.21
C THR A 236 -5.84 2.66 4.92
N SER A 237 -6.41 3.62 5.64
CA SER A 237 -7.73 3.49 6.27
C SER A 237 -8.83 3.31 5.23
N THR A 238 -8.74 3.97 4.07
CA THR A 238 -9.68 3.77 2.95
C THR A 238 -9.58 2.36 2.38
N VAL A 239 -8.36 1.85 2.16
CA VAL A 239 -8.14 0.46 1.69
C VAL A 239 -8.78 -0.52 2.67
N ARG A 240 -8.59 -0.33 3.98
CA ARG A 240 -9.18 -1.17 5.02
C ARG A 240 -10.71 -1.10 5.03
N LEU A 241 -11.28 0.10 4.93
CA LEU A 241 -12.72 0.29 4.95
C LEU A 241 -13.39 -0.38 3.75
N VAL A 242 -12.83 -0.22 2.54
CA VAL A 242 -13.35 -0.89 1.34
C VAL A 242 -13.15 -2.41 1.43
N GLY A 243 -11.98 -2.86 1.89
CA GLY A 243 -11.69 -4.28 2.10
C GLY A 243 -12.62 -4.95 3.12
N SER A 244 -13.15 -4.20 4.09
CA SER A 244 -14.11 -4.72 5.09
C SER A 244 -15.43 -5.20 4.50
N ALA A 245 -15.78 -4.73 3.29
CA ALA A 245 -16.93 -5.23 2.52
C ALA A 245 -16.61 -6.50 1.70
N ASN A 246 -15.44 -7.11 1.92
CA ASN A 246 -14.90 -8.21 1.13
C ASN A 246 -14.70 -7.85 -0.36
N ALA A 247 -14.34 -6.60 -0.62
CA ALA A 247 -13.96 -6.16 -1.96
C ALA A 247 -12.64 -6.80 -2.40
N SER A 248 -12.45 -6.98 -3.71
CA SER A 248 -11.18 -7.48 -4.27
C SER A 248 -9.98 -6.66 -3.78
N LEU A 249 -8.81 -7.31 -3.66
CA LEU A 249 -7.54 -6.63 -3.32
C LEU A 249 -7.30 -5.41 -4.23
N TYR A 250 -7.48 -5.60 -5.54
CA TYR A 250 -7.27 -4.56 -6.54
C TYR A 250 -8.24 -3.37 -6.38
N GLY A 251 -9.52 -3.64 -6.18
CA GLY A 251 -10.52 -2.60 -5.91
C GLY A 251 -10.23 -1.82 -4.61
N SER A 252 -9.82 -2.52 -3.55
CA SER A 252 -9.46 -1.90 -2.27
C SER A 252 -8.23 -0.99 -2.42
N VAL A 253 -7.21 -1.44 -3.14
CA VAL A 253 -6.00 -0.64 -3.41
C VAL A 253 -6.31 0.54 -4.32
N SER A 254 -7.16 0.37 -5.33
CA SER A 254 -7.64 1.49 -6.17
C SER A 254 -8.33 2.58 -5.34
N ALA A 255 -9.12 2.22 -4.33
CA ALA A 255 -9.70 3.19 -3.41
C ALA A 255 -8.62 3.94 -2.61
N GLY A 256 -7.57 3.25 -2.18
CA GLY A 256 -6.37 3.87 -1.59
C GLY A 256 -5.67 4.86 -2.52
N VAL A 257 -5.51 4.52 -3.81
CA VAL A 257 -4.94 5.43 -4.82
C VAL A 257 -5.80 6.69 -4.98
N ASN A 258 -7.13 6.55 -5.01
CA ASN A 258 -8.04 7.70 -5.09
C ASN A 258 -7.94 8.60 -3.84
N ALA A 259 -7.86 8.01 -2.64
CA ALA A 259 -7.64 8.77 -1.42
C ALA A 259 -6.26 9.48 -1.42
N LEU A 260 -5.23 8.81 -1.92
CA LEU A 260 -3.88 9.37 -2.06
C LEU A 260 -3.81 10.52 -3.06
N TRP A 261 -4.63 10.49 -4.11
CA TRP A 261 -4.69 11.56 -5.11
C TRP A 261 -5.27 12.89 -4.57
N GLY A 262 -5.84 12.89 -3.36
CA GLY A 262 -6.27 14.12 -2.70
C GLY A 262 -5.12 15.11 -2.45
N PRO A 263 -5.29 16.43 -2.74
CA PRO A 263 -4.25 17.44 -2.53
C PRO A 263 -3.77 17.58 -1.08
N LEU A 264 -4.62 17.27 -0.10
CA LEU A 264 -4.28 17.33 1.32
C LEU A 264 -3.63 16.03 1.84
N HIS A 265 -3.34 15.08 0.96
CA HIS A 265 -2.71 13.81 1.29
C HIS A 265 -1.49 13.60 0.39
N GLY A 266 -1.55 12.72 -0.62
CA GLY A 266 -0.41 12.43 -1.49
C GLY A 266 -0.07 13.53 -2.50
N GLY A 267 -0.99 14.47 -2.75
CA GLY A 267 -0.75 15.62 -3.63
C GLY A 267 0.02 16.77 -2.99
N ALA A 268 0.48 16.62 -1.74
CA ALA A 268 1.24 17.64 -1.03
C ALA A 268 2.75 17.66 -1.39
N ASN A 269 3.24 16.60 -2.05
CA ASN A 269 4.61 16.47 -2.55
C ASN A 269 4.77 17.10 -3.94
#